data_AF-Q4DDL4-F1
#
_entry.id   AF-Q4DDL4-F1
#
_cell.length_a   1.000
_cell.length_b   1.000
_cell.length_c   1.000
_cell.angle_alpha   90.00
_cell.angle_beta   90.00
_cell.angle_gamma   90.00
#
_symmetry.space_group_name_H-M   'P 1'
#
loop_
_entity.id
_entity.type
_entity.pdbx_description
1 polymer ?
#
loop_
_entity_poly.entity_id
_entity_poly.type
_entity_poly.pdbx_seq_one_letter_code
_entity_poly.pdbx_strand_id
1 'polypeptide(L)'
;IHLLLGKELCQYAASHPEEREKAQSSLCIFPYVEPQRLEAINNESAHSGLYNNQVRILSQGGFAAEETYCNLTTIRHGAAFAIDAAYTVIDSVDRAVNAGVSLNLSANIMPFVRSTSIDGFTGMFTIDKAGNRDLAPFGVDIQMVNRTLYLGMWSSNQTSPFRYTATEPIVWMTGSRETPADTFRDIQFILGTTVSASPGTIVLSVLGFVGTIAVFAFCYRHYKLQKLVELSLQSNRVPVTEDEMRRLRGTRSLGSDL
;
A
#
# COMPACT_ATOMS: atom_id res chain seq x y z
N ILE A 1 11.73 13.19 20.86
CA ILE A 1 12.09 11.98 20.07
C ILE A 1 11.54 12.23 18.68
N HIS A 2 12.40 12.49 17.69
CA HIS A 2 11.97 12.72 16.32
C HIS A 2 12.16 11.45 15.53
N LEU A 3 11.08 10.68 15.46
CA LEU A 3 11.01 9.56 14.55
C LEU A 3 10.64 10.12 13.17
N LEU A 4 11.59 10.11 12.24
CA LEU A 4 11.26 10.19 10.82
C LEU A 4 10.59 8.86 10.47
N LEU A 5 9.28 8.91 10.25
CA LEU A 5 8.59 7.74 9.72
C LEU A 5 9.01 7.58 8.26
N GLY A 6 9.47 6.38 7.90
CA GLY A 6 9.73 6.02 6.51
C GLY A 6 8.47 6.18 5.65
N LYS A 7 8.63 6.20 4.33
CA LYS A 7 7.53 6.41 3.37
C LYS A 7 6.33 5.50 3.66
N GLU A 8 6.59 4.23 3.95
CA GLU A 8 5.58 3.20 4.22
C GLU A 8 4.83 3.50 5.53
N LEU A 9 5.55 3.94 6.57
CA LEU A 9 4.97 4.28 7.85
C LEU A 9 4.14 5.56 7.78
N CYS A 10 4.57 6.56 7.00
CA CYS A 10 3.77 7.76 6.76
C CYS A 10 2.53 7.48 5.93
N GLN A 11 2.65 6.64 4.92
CA GLN A 11 1.50 6.20 4.12
C GLN A 11 0.52 5.40 4.97
N TYR A 12 1.01 4.50 5.81
CA TYR A 12 0.21 3.73 6.77
C TYR A 12 -0.47 4.65 7.80
N ALA A 13 0.28 5.59 8.37
CA ALA A 13 -0.24 6.60 9.29
C ALA A 13 -1.33 7.47 8.65
N ALA A 14 -1.18 7.81 7.36
CA ALA A 14 -2.21 8.54 6.62
C ALA A 14 -3.48 7.71 6.37
N SER A 15 -3.40 6.38 6.32
CA SER A 15 -4.58 5.50 6.24
C SER A 15 -5.15 5.10 7.61
N HIS A 16 -4.37 5.23 8.69
CA HIS A 16 -4.75 4.89 10.06
C HIS A 16 -4.48 6.08 10.99
N PRO A 17 -5.32 7.14 10.95
CA PRO A 17 -5.11 8.35 11.75
C PRO A 17 -5.03 8.06 13.25
N GLU A 18 -5.80 7.08 13.73
CA GLU A 18 -5.77 6.59 15.13
C GLU A 18 -4.35 6.16 15.56
N GLU A 19 -3.59 5.51 14.66
CA GLU A 19 -2.23 5.06 14.93
C GLU A 19 -1.23 6.20 14.80
N ARG A 20 -1.47 7.11 13.83
CA ARG A 20 -0.67 8.33 13.67
C ARG A 20 -0.73 9.19 14.94
N GLU A 21 -1.90 9.33 15.56
CA GLU A 21 -2.08 10.10 16.81
C GLU A 21 -1.24 9.58 17.99
N LYS A 22 -1.02 8.26 18.06
CA LYS A 22 -0.15 7.65 19.08
C LYS A 22 1.32 7.98 18.88
N ALA A 23 1.74 8.27 17.65
CA ALA A 23 3.12 8.59 17.30
C ALA A 23 3.43 10.09 17.46
N GLN A 24 3.19 10.66 18.63
CA GLN A 24 3.45 12.08 18.88
C GLN A 24 4.92 12.48 18.62
N SER A 25 5.13 13.70 18.11
CA SER A 25 6.43 14.26 17.68
C SER A 25 7.14 13.51 16.54
N SER A 26 6.46 12.56 15.89
CA SER A 26 7.00 11.91 14.70
C SER A 26 6.73 12.75 13.45
N LEU A 27 7.72 12.80 12.57
CA LEU A 27 7.70 13.58 11.35
C LEU A 27 7.27 12.70 10.18
N CYS A 28 6.45 13.26 9.29
CA CYS A 28 6.15 12.64 8.02
C CYS A 28 6.56 13.49 6.85
N ILE A 29 7.15 12.81 5.86
CA ILE A 29 7.52 13.37 4.57
C ILE A 29 6.65 12.67 3.53
N PHE A 30 5.90 13.45 2.76
CA PHE A 30 4.96 12.93 1.77
C PHE A 30 5.04 13.75 0.48
N PRO A 31 4.66 13.19 -0.68
CA PRO A 31 4.60 13.96 -1.92
C PRO A 31 3.67 15.17 -1.75
N TYR A 32 4.17 16.37 -2.03
CA TYR A 32 3.36 17.58 -1.91
C TYR A 32 2.53 17.80 -3.17
N VAL A 33 1.25 18.13 -2.95
CA VAL A 33 0.36 18.64 -3.97
C VAL A 33 -0.26 19.90 -3.40
N GLU A 34 -0.28 20.96 -4.18
CA GLU A 34 -0.91 22.21 -3.76
C GLU A 34 -2.38 21.93 -3.36
N PRO A 35 -2.84 22.37 -2.18
CA PRO A 35 -4.17 22.03 -1.67
C PRO A 35 -5.30 22.38 -2.65
N GLN A 36 -5.22 23.55 -3.29
CA GLN A 36 -6.20 23.99 -4.28
C GLN A 36 -6.26 23.04 -5.49
N ARG A 37 -5.11 22.54 -5.93
CA ARG A 37 -5.02 21.57 -7.03
C ARG A 37 -5.61 20.22 -6.63
N LEU A 38 -5.29 19.74 -5.42
CA LEU A 38 -5.84 18.49 -4.91
C LEU A 38 -7.37 18.55 -4.78
N GLU A 39 -7.89 19.66 -4.25
CA GLU A 39 -9.32 19.89 -4.11
C GLU A 39 -10.02 19.95 -5.47
N ALA A 40 -9.47 20.72 -6.43
CA ALA A 40 -10.02 20.81 -7.77
C ALA A 40 -10.13 19.44 -8.46
N ILE A 41 -9.10 18.61 -8.37
CA ILE A 41 -9.08 17.28 -9.00
C ILE A 41 -10.04 16.31 -8.30
N ASN A 42 -10.12 16.33 -6.97
CA ASN A 42 -11.09 15.52 -6.25
C ASN A 42 -12.53 15.93 -6.59
N ASN A 43 -12.80 17.23 -6.73
CA ASN A 43 -14.09 17.74 -7.17
C ASN A 43 -14.41 17.30 -8.60
N GLU A 44 -13.47 17.39 -9.54
CA GLU A 44 -13.66 16.92 -10.91
C GLU A 44 -13.90 15.39 -10.96
N SER A 45 -13.12 14.61 -10.20
CA SER A 45 -13.29 13.16 -10.08
C SER A 45 -14.70 12.78 -9.59
N ALA A 46 -15.23 13.49 -8.60
CA ALA A 46 -16.57 13.26 -8.06
C ALA A 46 -17.69 13.51 -9.08
N HIS A 47 -17.52 14.47 -10.01
CA HIS A 47 -18.56 14.87 -10.96
C HIS A 47 -18.42 14.24 -12.35
N SER A 48 -17.24 13.74 -12.71
CA SER A 48 -16.93 13.20 -14.04
C SER A 48 -17.56 11.82 -14.32
N GLY A 49 -18.09 11.14 -13.30
CA GLY A 49 -18.51 9.73 -13.41
C GLY A 49 -17.32 8.77 -13.59
N LEU A 50 -16.08 9.23 -13.44
CA LEU A 50 -14.87 8.41 -13.57
C LEU A 50 -14.86 7.25 -12.59
N TYR A 51 -15.43 7.41 -11.40
CA TYR A 51 -15.53 6.34 -10.40
C TYR A 51 -16.16 5.06 -10.99
N ASN A 52 -17.32 5.16 -11.63
CA ASN A 52 -18.00 4.00 -12.23
C ASN A 52 -17.16 3.35 -13.34
N ASN A 53 -16.42 4.16 -14.10
CA ASN A 53 -15.51 3.65 -15.13
C ASN A 53 -14.30 2.94 -14.52
N GLN A 54 -13.69 3.49 -13.47
CA GLN A 54 -12.56 2.90 -12.76
C GLN A 54 -12.95 1.57 -12.11
N VAL A 55 -14.08 1.55 -11.39
CA VAL A 55 -14.68 0.35 -10.80
C VAL A 55 -14.90 -0.72 -11.86
N ARG A 56 -15.51 -0.35 -13.00
CA ARG A 56 -15.76 -1.27 -14.11
C ARG A 56 -14.46 -1.85 -14.67
N ILE A 57 -13.44 -1.02 -14.89
CA ILE A 57 -12.14 -1.47 -15.43
C ILE A 57 -11.42 -2.39 -14.45
N LEU A 58 -11.38 -2.05 -13.16
CA LEU A 58 -10.76 -2.87 -12.12
C LEU A 58 -11.46 -4.22 -11.99
N SER A 59 -12.79 -4.23 -11.98
CA SER A 59 -13.59 -5.45 -11.99
C SER A 59 -13.31 -6.32 -13.21
N GLN A 60 -13.24 -5.73 -14.42
CA GLN A 60 -12.89 -6.46 -15.65
C GLN A 60 -11.46 -7.02 -15.63
N GLY A 61 -10.53 -6.36 -14.94
CA GLY A 61 -9.16 -6.82 -14.75
C GLY A 61 -8.98 -7.91 -13.68
N GLY A 62 -10.05 -8.31 -12.98
CA GLY A 62 -9.98 -9.30 -11.89
C GLY A 62 -9.68 -8.70 -10.51
N PHE A 63 -9.71 -7.38 -10.37
CA PHE A 63 -9.45 -6.64 -9.13
C PHE A 63 -10.74 -6.21 -8.41
N ALA A 64 -11.85 -6.93 -8.60
CA ALA A 64 -13.14 -6.62 -7.96
C ALA A 64 -13.05 -6.65 -6.42
N ALA A 65 -12.18 -7.49 -5.84
CA ALA A 65 -11.95 -7.48 -4.40
C ALA A 65 -11.31 -6.17 -3.93
N GLU A 66 -10.37 -5.62 -4.71
CA GLU A 66 -9.66 -4.37 -4.38
C GLU A 66 -10.59 -3.16 -4.37
N GLU A 67 -11.70 -3.19 -5.13
CA GLU A 67 -12.75 -2.17 -5.07
C GLU A 67 -13.31 -1.98 -3.66
N THR A 68 -13.46 -3.09 -2.90
CA THR A 68 -14.01 -3.05 -1.55
C THR A 68 -12.97 -2.58 -0.53
N TYR A 69 -11.69 -2.90 -0.76
CA TYR A 69 -10.62 -2.61 0.18
C TYR A 69 -10.00 -1.22 -0.04
N CYS A 70 -9.99 -0.73 -1.27
CA CYS A 70 -9.37 0.53 -1.64
C CYS A 70 -10.42 1.64 -1.75
N ASN A 71 -10.23 2.74 -1.03
CA ASN A 71 -11.04 3.94 -1.27
C ASN A 71 -10.65 4.57 -2.62
N LEU A 72 -11.48 4.34 -3.63
CA LEU A 72 -11.33 4.91 -4.98
C LEU A 72 -12.02 6.28 -5.12
N THR A 73 -12.75 6.75 -4.11
CA THR A 73 -13.53 8.00 -4.18
C THR A 73 -12.70 9.25 -3.92
N THR A 74 -11.51 9.10 -3.32
CA THR A 74 -10.68 10.25 -2.94
C THR A 74 -9.22 9.99 -3.28
N ILE A 75 -8.64 10.90 -4.05
CA ILE A 75 -7.22 10.90 -4.35
C ILE A 75 -6.48 11.54 -3.18
N ARG A 76 -5.49 10.83 -2.64
CA ARG A 76 -4.66 11.27 -1.50
C ARG A 76 -3.29 11.73 -1.97
N HIS A 77 -2.65 12.65 -1.24
CA HIS A 77 -1.29 13.14 -1.51
C HIS A 77 -0.25 12.00 -1.67
N GLY A 78 -0.39 10.90 -0.92
CA GLY A 78 0.55 9.76 -0.99
C GLY A 78 0.61 9.08 -2.36
N ALA A 79 -0.42 9.22 -3.20
CA ALA A 79 -0.45 8.65 -4.55
C ALA A 79 0.16 9.58 -5.62
N ALA A 80 0.57 10.80 -5.25
CA ALA A 80 0.86 11.85 -6.22
C ALA A 80 1.95 11.50 -7.25
N PHE A 81 3.08 10.95 -6.79
CA PHE A 81 4.14 10.54 -7.72
C PHE A 81 3.77 9.32 -8.57
N ALA A 82 2.88 8.45 -8.09
CA ALA A 82 2.37 7.35 -8.90
C ALA A 82 1.45 7.89 -10.02
N ILE A 83 0.64 8.91 -9.73
CA ILE A 83 -0.19 9.60 -10.72
C ILE A 83 0.69 10.32 -11.75
N ASP A 84 1.73 11.03 -11.32
CA ASP A 84 2.69 11.67 -12.24
C ASP A 84 3.40 10.67 -13.16
N ALA A 85 3.77 9.50 -12.61
CA ALA A 85 4.37 8.43 -13.40
C ALA A 85 3.38 7.89 -14.44
N ALA A 86 2.10 7.74 -14.08
CA ALA A 86 1.06 7.35 -15.03
C ALA A 86 0.89 8.40 -16.14
N TYR A 87 0.83 9.69 -15.81
CA TYR A 87 0.78 10.75 -16.82
C TYR A 87 2.01 10.76 -17.73
N THR A 88 3.19 10.52 -17.19
CA THR A 88 4.43 10.39 -17.97
C THR A 88 4.32 9.25 -18.99
N VAL A 89 3.81 8.09 -18.58
CA VAL A 89 3.65 6.94 -19.48
C VAL A 89 2.64 7.26 -20.58
N ILE A 90 1.48 7.84 -20.22
CA ILE A 90 0.44 8.21 -21.19
C ILE A 90 1.00 9.20 -22.21
N ASP A 91 1.64 10.28 -21.77
CA ASP A 91 2.25 11.29 -22.64
C ASP A 91 3.34 10.69 -23.54
N SER A 92 4.21 9.84 -22.98
CA SER A 92 5.30 9.21 -23.74
C SER A 92 4.77 8.26 -24.82
N VAL A 93 3.73 7.49 -24.50
CA VAL A 93 3.08 6.60 -25.46
C VAL A 93 2.40 7.41 -26.56
N ASP A 94 1.66 8.46 -26.23
CA ASP A 94 0.99 9.31 -27.22
C ASP A 94 1.99 9.96 -28.18
N ARG A 95 3.08 10.56 -27.65
CA ARG A 95 4.15 11.13 -28.48
C ARG A 95 4.85 10.08 -29.35
N ALA A 96 5.07 8.88 -28.84
CA ALA A 96 5.68 7.79 -29.62
C ALA A 96 4.77 7.31 -30.76
N VAL A 97 3.48 7.13 -30.50
CA VAL A 97 2.48 6.76 -31.50
C VAL A 97 2.36 7.84 -32.57
N ASN A 98 2.28 9.11 -32.17
CA ASN A 98 2.21 10.25 -33.09
C ASN A 98 3.48 10.41 -33.95
N ALA A 99 4.63 9.95 -33.45
CA ALA A 99 5.87 9.90 -34.21
C ALA A 99 6.02 8.64 -35.10
N GLY A 100 5.02 7.75 -35.12
CA GLY A 100 5.08 6.49 -35.88
C GLY A 100 6.08 5.48 -35.34
N VAL A 101 6.45 5.57 -34.06
CA VAL A 101 7.45 4.72 -33.43
C VAL A 101 6.82 3.40 -32.98
N SER A 102 7.44 2.29 -33.37
CA SER A 102 7.02 0.96 -32.94
C SER A 102 7.29 0.73 -31.44
N LEU A 103 6.24 0.40 -30.69
CA LEU A 103 6.30 0.15 -29.23
C LEU A 103 6.70 -1.29 -28.85
N ASN A 104 7.10 -2.11 -29.82
CA ASN A 104 7.50 -3.51 -29.60
C ASN A 104 8.83 -3.66 -28.84
N LEU A 105 9.65 -2.61 -28.77
CA LEU A 105 10.91 -2.57 -28.06
C LEU A 105 10.91 -1.43 -27.05
N SER A 106 11.22 -1.73 -25.80
CA SER A 106 11.32 -0.70 -24.74
C SER A 106 12.32 0.41 -25.09
N ALA A 107 13.39 0.07 -25.82
CA ALA A 107 14.38 1.04 -26.32
C ALA A 107 13.77 2.15 -27.18
N ASN A 108 12.64 1.89 -27.86
CA ASN A 108 11.99 2.87 -28.75
C ASN A 108 11.15 3.89 -27.97
N ILE A 109 10.56 3.50 -26.82
CA ILE A 109 9.76 4.41 -25.99
C ILE A 109 10.62 5.22 -25.01
N MET A 110 11.79 4.71 -24.62
CA MET A 110 12.68 5.39 -23.66
C MET A 110 13.07 6.83 -24.03
N PRO A 111 13.36 7.19 -25.29
CA PRO A 111 13.61 8.57 -25.69
C PRO A 111 12.43 9.51 -25.41
N PHE A 112 11.19 9.02 -25.56
CA PHE A 112 9.98 9.79 -25.26
C PHE A 112 9.85 9.99 -23.75
N VAL A 113 10.02 8.92 -22.96
CA VAL A 113 10.03 9.02 -21.49
C VAL A 113 11.09 10.01 -21.01
N ARG A 114 12.33 9.91 -21.52
CA ARG A 114 13.51 10.73 -21.16
C ARG A 114 13.55 12.12 -21.80
N SER A 115 12.41 12.56 -22.32
CA SER A 115 12.18 13.92 -22.83
C SER A 115 10.81 14.45 -22.41
N THR A 116 10.18 13.80 -21.43
CA THR A 116 8.87 14.20 -20.92
C THR A 116 8.99 15.55 -20.21
N SER A 117 8.06 16.46 -20.52
CA SER A 117 7.89 17.74 -19.86
C SER A 117 6.40 18.01 -19.74
N ILE A 118 5.82 17.76 -18.56
CA ILE A 118 4.38 17.80 -18.35
C ILE A 118 4.02 18.51 -17.05
N ASP A 119 2.83 19.12 -17.03
CA ASP A 119 2.21 19.62 -15.81
C ASP A 119 1.37 18.51 -15.16
N GLY A 120 2.04 17.67 -14.38
CA GLY A 120 1.42 16.55 -13.69
C GLY A 120 0.75 16.93 -12.37
N PHE A 121 0.30 15.95 -11.62
CA PHE A 121 -0.39 16.11 -10.34
C PHE A 121 0.40 16.92 -9.31
N THR A 122 1.73 16.83 -9.26
CA THR A 122 2.56 17.62 -8.33
C THR A 122 3.13 18.92 -8.92
N GLY A 123 2.67 19.32 -10.11
CA GLY A 123 3.16 20.51 -10.83
C GLY A 123 3.97 20.17 -12.08
N MET A 124 4.51 21.21 -12.72
CA MET A 124 5.37 21.07 -13.90
C MET A 124 6.69 20.37 -13.54
N PHE A 125 7.00 19.28 -14.24
CA PHE A 125 8.27 18.59 -14.12
C PHE A 125 8.78 18.10 -15.47
N THR A 126 10.09 17.89 -15.54
CA THR A 126 10.77 17.28 -16.68
C THR A 126 11.49 16.00 -16.26
N ILE A 127 11.60 15.06 -17.20
CA ILE A 127 12.43 13.86 -17.06
C ILE A 127 13.63 14.01 -17.99
N ASP A 128 14.82 14.02 -17.40
CA ASP A 128 16.06 14.20 -18.13
C ASP A 128 16.47 12.94 -18.93
N LYS A 129 17.57 13.07 -19.66
CA LYS A 129 18.13 11.97 -20.48
C LYS A 129 18.59 10.75 -19.66
N ALA A 130 18.85 10.91 -18.37
CA ALA A 130 19.21 9.83 -17.45
C ALA A 130 17.97 9.18 -16.81
N GLY A 131 16.79 9.78 -16.93
CA GLY A 131 15.56 9.34 -16.31
C GLY A 131 15.29 9.98 -14.95
N ASN A 132 16.05 11.01 -14.57
CA ASN A 132 15.81 11.74 -13.33
C ASN A 132 14.74 12.79 -13.55
N ARG A 133 13.95 13.01 -12.50
CA ARG A 133 12.98 14.08 -12.42
C ARG A 133 13.63 15.34 -11.82
N ASP A 134 13.43 16.49 -12.44
CA ASP A 134 14.00 17.77 -12.00
C ASP A 134 13.39 18.34 -10.70
N LEU A 135 12.09 18.09 -10.50
CA LEU A 135 11.29 18.60 -9.40
C LEU A 135 10.50 17.49 -8.72
N ALA A 136 10.70 17.30 -7.41
CA ALA A 136 9.82 16.47 -6.57
C ALA A 136 9.54 17.23 -5.25
N PRO A 137 8.40 17.92 -5.13
CA PRO A 137 8.09 18.65 -3.92
C PRO A 137 7.57 17.68 -2.84
N PHE A 138 8.00 17.88 -1.61
CA PHE A 138 7.60 17.08 -0.45
C PHE A 138 7.03 17.96 0.64
N GLY A 139 5.90 17.56 1.21
CA GLY A 139 5.33 18.16 2.40
C GLY A 139 5.98 17.55 3.62
N VAL A 140 6.22 18.37 4.63
CA VAL A 140 6.72 17.92 5.93
C VAL A 140 5.71 18.30 6.98
N ASP A 141 5.24 17.32 7.73
CA ASP A 141 4.36 17.52 8.88
C ASP A 141 4.90 16.85 10.14
N ILE A 142 4.41 17.31 11.30
CA ILE A 142 4.67 16.70 12.60
C ILE A 142 3.36 16.33 13.27
N GLN A 143 3.31 15.14 13.87
CA GLN A 143 2.21 14.78 14.74
C GLN A 143 2.33 15.51 16.08
N MET A 144 1.34 16.32 16.41
CA MET A 144 1.15 16.89 17.75
C MET A 144 0.06 16.11 18.50
N VAL A 145 -0.17 16.48 19.76
CA VAL A 145 -1.32 15.97 20.53
C VAL A 145 -2.60 16.35 19.78
N ASN A 146 -3.39 15.35 19.37
CA ASN A 146 -4.70 15.48 18.72
C ASN A 146 -4.76 16.24 17.38
N ARG A 147 -3.60 16.51 16.74
CA ARG A 147 -3.56 17.13 15.41
C ARG A 147 -2.23 16.92 14.72
N THR A 148 -2.22 17.11 13.41
CA THR A 148 -1.00 17.18 12.60
C THR A 148 -0.71 18.64 12.26
N LEU A 149 0.53 19.09 12.46
CA LEU A 149 0.98 20.43 12.10
C LEU A 149 1.85 20.34 10.84
N TYR A 150 1.40 20.97 9.75
CA TYR A 150 2.19 21.12 8.53
C TYR A 150 3.33 22.11 8.77
N LEU A 151 4.57 21.64 8.69
CA LEU A 151 5.76 22.44 8.96
C LEU A 151 6.19 23.25 7.75
N GLY A 152 6.04 22.69 6.55
CA GLY A 152 6.53 23.33 5.34
C GLY A 152 6.72 22.38 4.17
N MET A 153 7.30 22.91 3.11
CA MET A 153 7.58 22.18 1.88
C MET A 153 9.09 22.12 1.65
N TRP A 154 9.57 20.94 1.27
CA TRP A 154 10.88 20.76 0.69
C TRP A 154 10.77 20.63 -0.84
N SER A 155 11.64 21.30 -1.59
CA SER A 155 11.72 21.19 -3.04
C SER A 155 13.15 21.40 -3.52
N SER A 156 13.63 20.53 -4.41
CA SER A 156 14.98 20.61 -5.01
C SER A 156 15.22 21.87 -5.83
N ASN A 157 14.16 22.48 -6.37
CA ASN A 157 14.27 23.63 -7.29
C ASN A 157 14.29 25.00 -6.60
N GLN A 158 14.28 25.06 -5.26
CA GLN A 158 14.24 26.32 -4.51
C GLN A 158 15.59 26.62 -3.83
N THR A 159 16.02 27.89 -3.89
CA THR A 159 17.11 28.39 -3.03
C THR A 159 16.61 28.42 -1.58
N SER A 160 17.29 27.68 -0.69
CA SER A 160 16.71 27.05 0.51
C SER A 160 15.66 26.00 0.14
N PRO A 161 16.07 24.73 -0.04
CA PRO A 161 15.18 23.66 -0.47
C PRO A 161 13.98 23.48 0.46
N PHE A 162 14.17 23.71 1.77
CA PHE A 162 13.08 23.69 2.73
C PHE A 162 12.57 25.11 3.00
N ARG A 163 11.25 25.28 2.88
CA ARG A 163 10.51 26.48 3.31
C ARG A 163 9.60 26.11 4.47
N TYR A 164 9.97 26.58 5.66
CA TYR A 164 9.14 26.47 6.85
C TYR A 164 7.96 27.45 6.76
N THR A 165 6.74 26.95 6.89
CA THR A 165 5.49 27.73 6.77
C THR A 165 4.63 27.69 8.02
N ALA A 166 4.96 26.86 9.02
CA ALA A 166 4.21 26.83 10.28
C ALA A 166 4.34 28.17 11.01
N THR A 167 3.21 28.76 11.38
CA THR A 167 3.16 30.02 12.13
C THR A 167 3.31 29.83 13.65
N GLU A 168 3.14 28.59 14.11
CA GLU A 168 3.20 28.25 15.52
C GLU A 168 4.62 27.81 15.92
N PRO A 169 5.11 28.21 17.11
CA PRO A 169 6.40 27.73 17.59
C PRO A 169 6.32 26.24 17.93
N ILE A 170 7.28 25.45 17.42
CA ILE A 170 7.43 24.07 17.83
C ILE A 170 8.00 24.05 19.25
N VAL A 171 7.22 23.50 20.18
CA VAL A 171 7.69 23.17 21.52
C VAL A 171 7.91 21.67 21.55
N TRP A 172 9.16 21.26 21.73
CA TRP A 172 9.54 19.86 21.76
C TRP A 172 9.06 19.20 23.05
N MET A 173 9.06 17.87 23.11
CA MET A 173 8.66 17.10 24.30
C MET A 173 9.44 17.49 25.57
N THR A 174 10.63 18.08 25.43
CA THR A 174 11.44 18.60 26.54
C THR A 174 10.92 19.93 27.10
N GLY A 175 9.90 20.53 26.50
CA GLY A 175 9.45 21.89 26.79
C GLY A 175 10.31 22.98 26.16
N SER A 176 11.40 22.61 25.47
CA SER A 176 12.28 23.56 24.79
C SER A 176 11.76 23.93 23.39
N ARG A 177 12.14 25.12 22.90
CA ARG A 177 11.99 25.53 21.49
C ARG A 177 13.26 25.26 20.68
N GLU A 178 14.37 24.94 21.33
CA GLU A 178 15.63 24.60 20.67
C GLU A 178 15.54 23.21 20.05
N THR A 179 15.97 23.08 18.79
CA THR A 179 16.03 21.79 18.09
C THR A 179 16.80 20.78 18.95
N PRO A 180 16.19 19.65 19.34
CA PRO A 180 16.85 18.67 20.18
C PRO A 180 18.08 18.12 19.46
N ALA A 181 19.17 17.96 20.20
CA ALA A 181 20.34 17.27 19.67
C ALA A 181 19.96 15.84 19.23
N ASP A 182 20.62 15.34 18.19
CA ASP A 182 20.45 13.98 17.68
C ASP A 182 20.56 12.98 18.84
N THR A 183 19.44 12.34 19.17
CA THR A 183 19.42 11.28 20.19
C THR A 183 19.20 9.96 19.49
N PHE A 184 20.29 9.22 19.26
CA PHE A 184 20.21 7.80 18.93
C PHE A 184 19.69 7.07 20.17
N ARG A 185 18.40 6.69 20.16
CA ARG A 185 17.86 5.74 21.13
C ARG A 185 17.42 4.47 20.42
N ASP A 186 17.74 3.35 21.04
CA ASP A 186 17.48 2.00 20.55
C ASP A 186 15.98 1.77 20.27
N ILE A 187 15.67 1.03 19.22
CA ILE A 187 14.31 0.82 18.71
C ILE A 187 13.37 0.21 19.77
N GLN A 188 13.95 -0.47 20.76
CA GLN A 188 13.24 -1.01 21.92
C GLN A 188 12.58 0.06 22.81
N PHE A 189 13.19 1.24 22.94
CA PHE A 189 12.58 2.34 23.69
C PHE A 189 11.33 2.89 22.99
N ILE A 190 11.37 2.94 21.65
CA ILE A 190 10.23 3.40 20.84
C ILE A 190 9.09 2.38 20.94
N LEU A 191 9.37 1.08 20.76
CA LEU A 191 8.36 0.02 20.90
C LEU A 191 7.74 -0.02 22.30
N GLY A 192 8.54 0.14 23.36
CA GLY A 192 8.06 0.15 24.74
C GLY A 192 7.23 1.38 25.14
N THR A 193 7.31 2.49 24.38
CA THR A 193 6.58 3.74 24.69
C THR A 193 5.42 4.03 23.74
N THR A 194 5.44 3.52 22.51
CA THR A 194 4.37 3.74 21.51
C THR A 194 3.38 2.60 21.42
N VAL A 195 3.79 1.38 21.78
CA VAL A 195 2.89 0.23 21.79
C VAL A 195 2.56 -0.08 23.24
N SER A 196 1.43 0.44 23.72
CA SER A 196 0.75 -0.13 24.88
C SER A 196 0.17 -1.49 24.49
N ALA A 197 1.03 -2.44 24.11
CA ALA A 197 0.63 -3.81 23.92
C ALA A 197 0.25 -4.31 25.31
N SER A 198 -1.05 -4.41 25.58
CA SER A 198 -1.48 -5.09 26.79
C SER A 198 -0.83 -6.48 26.78
N PRO A 199 -0.24 -6.95 27.88
CA PRO A 199 0.33 -8.29 27.94
C PRO A 199 -0.66 -9.36 27.45
N GLY A 200 -1.97 -9.13 27.65
CA GLY A 200 -3.05 -9.98 27.13
C GLY A 200 -3.11 -10.05 25.60
N THR A 201 -2.90 -8.94 24.88
CA THR A 201 -2.91 -8.92 23.41
C THR A 201 -1.74 -9.69 22.81
N ILE A 202 -0.56 -9.59 23.43
CA ILE A 202 0.63 -10.38 23.02
C ILE A 202 0.38 -11.88 23.24
N VAL A 203 -0.19 -12.25 24.39
CA VAL A 203 -0.50 -13.66 24.68
C VAL A 203 -1.55 -14.20 23.71
N LEU A 204 -2.61 -13.42 23.42
CA LEU A 204 -3.65 -13.81 22.47
C LEU A 204 -3.11 -13.94 21.04
N SER A 205 -2.22 -13.05 20.58
CA SER A 205 -1.64 -13.14 19.24
C SER A 205 -0.71 -14.35 19.09
N VAL A 206 0.09 -14.65 20.13
CA VAL A 206 0.92 -15.87 20.17
C VAL A 206 0.05 -17.13 20.16
N LEU A 207 -1.02 -17.19 20.97
CA LEU A 207 -1.96 -18.32 20.96
C LEU A 207 -2.65 -18.49 19.61
N GLY A 208 -3.07 -17.39 18.98
CA GLY A 208 -3.67 -17.40 17.65
C GLY A 208 -2.69 -17.91 16.58
N PHE A 209 -1.42 -17.48 16.63
CA PHE A 209 -0.38 -17.95 15.73
C PHE A 209 -0.11 -19.46 15.89
N VAL A 210 0.02 -19.95 17.12
CA VAL A 210 0.19 -21.38 17.42
C VAL A 210 -1.02 -22.19 16.95
N GLY A 211 -2.24 -21.69 17.18
CA GLY A 211 -3.47 -22.30 16.70
C GLY A 211 -3.52 -22.39 15.16
N THR A 212 -3.11 -21.33 14.48
CA THR A 212 -3.10 -21.28 13.00
C THR A 212 -2.11 -22.27 12.42
N ILE A 213 -0.90 -22.36 12.98
CA ILE A 213 0.10 -23.38 12.59
C ILE A 213 -0.42 -24.79 12.85
N ALA A 214 -1.07 -25.03 13.99
CA ALA A 214 -1.63 -26.34 14.33
C ALA A 214 -2.72 -26.77 13.34
N VAL A 215 -3.65 -25.88 13.00
CA VAL A 215 -4.68 -26.13 11.98
C VAL A 215 -4.04 -26.39 10.63
N PHE A 216 -3.07 -25.58 10.21
CA PHE A 216 -2.38 -25.76 8.93
C PHE A 216 -1.66 -27.11 8.86
N ALA A 217 -0.98 -27.52 9.94
CA ALA A 217 -0.32 -28.82 10.02
C ALA A 217 -1.33 -29.98 9.99
N PHE A 218 -2.50 -29.83 10.63
CA PHE A 218 -3.56 -30.84 10.63
C PHE A 218 -4.21 -30.97 9.25
N CYS A 219 -4.57 -29.85 8.63
CA CYS A 219 -5.11 -29.80 7.26
C CYS A 219 -4.09 -30.35 6.26
N TYR A 220 -2.80 -30.03 6.39
CA TYR A 220 -1.75 -30.56 5.53
C TYR A 220 -1.57 -32.08 5.70
N ARG A 221 -1.59 -32.60 6.94
CA ARG A 221 -1.57 -34.06 7.18
C ARG A 221 -2.80 -34.74 6.60
N HIS A 222 -3.98 -34.17 6.78
CA HIS A 222 -5.23 -34.70 6.23
C HIS A 222 -5.21 -34.72 4.70
N TYR A 223 -4.79 -33.61 4.07
CA TYR A 223 -4.62 -33.52 2.63
C TYR A 223 -3.60 -34.53 2.09
N LYS A 224 -2.46 -34.70 2.77
CA LYS A 224 -1.45 -35.70 2.40
C LYS A 224 -1.98 -37.13 2.49
N LEU A 225 -2.77 -37.44 3.52
CA LEU A 225 -3.43 -38.75 3.67
C LEU A 225 -4.48 -38.98 2.57
N GLN A 226 -5.33 -37.99 2.28
CA GLN A 226 -6.30 -38.06 1.18
C GLN A 226 -5.60 -38.28 -0.17
N LYS A 227 -4.52 -37.53 -0.45
CA LYS A 227 -3.72 -37.71 -1.66
C LYS A 227 -3.09 -39.09 -1.76
N LEU A 228 -2.58 -39.65 -0.66
CA LEU A 228 -2.03 -41.02 -0.64
C LEU A 228 -3.11 -42.07 -0.90
N VAL A 229 -4.31 -41.90 -0.34
CA VAL A 229 -5.46 -42.78 -0.60
C VAL A 229 -5.90 -42.66 -2.06
N GLU A 230 -6.03 -41.45 -2.61
CA GLU A 230 -6.32 -41.22 -4.03
C GLU A 230 -5.27 -41.86 -4.95
N LEU A 231 -3.98 -41.70 -4.64
CA LEU A 231 -2.87 -42.32 -5.38
C LEU A 231 -2.91 -43.86 -5.28
N SER A 232 -3.28 -44.41 -4.12
CA SER A 232 -3.43 -45.85 -3.95
C SER A 232 -4.62 -46.41 -4.74
N LEU A 233 -5.72 -45.64 -4.85
CA LEU A 233 -6.90 -45.99 -5.64
C LEU A 233 -6.63 -45.85 -7.15
N GLN A 234 -5.92 -44.81 -7.58
CA GLN A 234 -5.56 -44.61 -8.99
C GLN A 234 -4.46 -45.58 -9.47
N SER A 235 -3.57 -46.05 -8.59
CA SER A 235 -2.51 -46.99 -8.96
C SER A 235 -2.96 -48.45 -9.09
N ASN A 236 -4.26 -48.73 -8.96
CA ASN A 236 -4.89 -50.00 -9.33
C ASN A 236 -4.21 -51.25 -8.72
N ARG A 237 -3.63 -51.11 -7.52
CA ARG A 237 -2.91 -52.19 -6.81
C ARG A 237 -3.69 -52.85 -5.70
N VAL A 238 -4.96 -52.49 -5.51
CA VAL A 238 -5.85 -53.17 -4.56
C VAL A 238 -7.19 -53.43 -5.28
N PRO A 239 -7.55 -54.70 -5.55
CA PRO A 239 -8.88 -55.02 -6.06
C PRO A 239 -9.88 -54.75 -4.94
N VAL A 240 -10.48 -53.55 -4.95
CA VAL A 240 -11.61 -53.22 -4.09
C VAL A 240 -12.79 -54.06 -4.58
N THR A 241 -13.22 -55.00 -3.76
CA THR A 241 -14.39 -55.83 -4.05
C THR A 241 -15.64 -54.95 -4.17
N GLU A 242 -16.59 -55.34 -5.01
CA GLU A 242 -17.80 -54.57 -5.31
C GLU A 242 -18.63 -54.22 -4.05
N ASP A 243 -18.50 -55.03 -3.00
CA ASP A 243 -19.11 -54.79 -1.70
C ASP A 243 -18.44 -53.66 -0.91
N GLU A 244 -17.12 -53.46 -1.02
CA GLU A 244 -16.44 -52.31 -0.42
C GLU A 244 -16.79 -51.00 -1.14
N MET A 245 -16.98 -51.04 -2.46
CA MET A 245 -17.52 -49.91 -3.23
C MET A 245 -18.96 -49.56 -2.82
N ARG A 246 -19.83 -50.54 -2.53
CA ARG A 246 -21.17 -50.29 -1.99
C ARG A 246 -21.13 -49.70 -0.59
N ARG A 247 -20.23 -50.17 0.27
CA ARG A 247 -20.05 -49.63 1.63
C ARG A 247 -19.57 -48.16 1.61
N LEU A 248 -18.61 -47.84 0.73
CA LEU A 248 -18.09 -46.47 0.56
C LEU A 248 -19.09 -45.51 -0.10
N ARG A 249 -20.02 -46.01 -0.93
CA ARG A 249 -21.09 -45.19 -1.53
C ARG A 249 -22.29 -44.94 -0.63
N GLY A 250 -22.32 -45.48 0.59
CA GLY A 250 -23.38 -45.20 1.56
C GLY A 250 -24.76 -45.76 1.18
N THR A 251 -24.85 -46.64 0.19
CA THR A 251 -26.10 -47.28 -0.23
C THR A 251 -26.40 -48.45 0.72
N ARG A 252 -27.10 -48.18 1.83
CA ARG A 252 -27.77 -49.22 2.61
C ARG A 252 -28.80 -49.92 1.72
N SER A 253 -28.57 -51.19 1.35
CA SER A 253 -29.65 -52.01 0.83
C SER A 253 -30.64 -52.30 1.96
N LEU A 254 -31.85 -51.79 1.82
CA LEU A 254 -32.99 -52.36 2.52
C LEU A 254 -33.23 -53.79 2.01
N GLY A 255 -33.26 -54.74 2.94
CA GLY A 255 -34.12 -55.92 2.88
C GLY A 255 -33.64 -57.11 2.04
N SER A 256 -33.25 -58.18 2.73
CA SER A 256 -33.73 -59.54 2.44
C SER A 256 -33.44 -60.44 3.64
N ASP A 257 -34.26 -60.32 4.69
CA ASP A 257 -34.67 -61.49 5.47
C ASP A 257 -36.01 -61.93 4.88
N LEU A 258 -35.92 -62.60 3.72
CA LEU A 258 -36.85 -63.54 3.08
C LEU A 258 -36.34 -63.88 1.67
#